data_AF-A0A4Z1CSM3-F1
#
_entry.id   AF-A0A4Z1CSM3-F1
#
_cell.length_a   1.000
_cell.length_b   1.000
_cell.length_c   1.000
_cell.angle_alpha   90.00
_cell.angle_beta   90.00
_cell.angle_gamma   90.00
#
_symmetry.space_group_name_H-M   'P 1'
#
loop_
_entity.id
_entity.type
_entity.pdbx_description
1 polymer ?
#
loop_
_entity_poly.entity_id
_entity_poly.type
_entity_poly.pdbx_seq_one_letter_code
_entity_poly.pdbx_strand_id
1 'polypeptide(L)' 'MPTFLSPETYATLIADLSSAFTSAAHSTTHSLHDLLAEALANADVLPEACRADFAGQTI' A
#
# COMPACT_ATOMS: atom_id res chain seq x y z
N MET A 1 -12.42 -6.44 -15.43
CA MET A 1 -11.68 -7.50 -14.70
C MET A 1 -10.74 -6.82 -13.73
N PRO A 2 -10.60 -7.30 -12.48
CA PRO A 2 -9.60 -6.75 -11.56
C PRO A 2 -8.20 -6.92 -12.16
N THR A 3 -7.43 -5.85 -12.19
CA THR A 3 -6.01 -5.88 -12.52
C THR A 3 -5.27 -6.27 -11.25
N PHE A 4 -4.62 -7.44 -11.28
CA PHE A 4 -3.80 -7.91 -10.17
C PHE A 4 -2.36 -7.44 -10.36
N LEU A 5 -1.69 -7.16 -9.24
CA LEU A 5 -0.25 -6.94 -9.22
C LEU A 5 0.49 -8.19 -9.71
N SER A 6 1.64 -7.97 -10.34
CA SER A 6 2.54 -9.09 -10.65
C SER A 6 3.01 -9.76 -9.34
N PRO A 7 3.34 -11.07 -9.34
CA PRO A 7 3.81 -11.76 -8.14
C PRO A 7 5.04 -11.10 -7.51
N GLU A 8 5.94 -10.56 -8.34
CA GLU A 8 7.14 -9.85 -7.91
C GLU A 8 6.79 -8.52 -7.24
N THR A 9 5.94 -7.71 -7.88
CA THR A 9 5.46 -6.43 -7.31
C THR A 9 4.73 -6.65 -6.00
N TYR A 10 3.91 -7.71 -5.92
CA TYR A 10 3.20 -8.08 -4.71
C TYR A 10 4.16 -8.49 -3.58
N ALA A 11 5.17 -9.32 -3.86
CA ALA A 11 6.16 -9.73 -2.87
C ALA A 11 6.95 -8.53 -2.32
N THR A 12 7.37 -7.62 -3.19
CA THR A 12 8.05 -6.37 -2.80
C THR A 12 7.15 -5.49 -1.94
N LEU A 13 5.90 -5.29 -2.35
CA LEU A 13 4.93 -4.51 -1.57
C LEU A 13 4.74 -5.08 -0.16
N ILE A 14 4.61 -6.41 0.00
CA ILE A 14 4.46 -7.04 1.31
C ILE A 14 5.71 -6.83 2.18
N ALA A 15 6.90 -6.88 1.59
CA ALA A 15 8.15 -6.61 2.31
C ALA A 15 8.21 -5.14 2.77
N ASP A 16 7.87 -4.20 1.89
CA ASP A 16 7.88 -2.76 2.18
C ASP A 16 6.87 -2.39 3.27
N LEU A 17 5.64 -2.95 3.21
CA LEU A 17 4.64 -2.76 4.25
C LEU A 17 5.11 -3.31 5.60
N SER A 18 5.72 -4.50 5.62
CA SER A 18 6.26 -5.09 6.86
C SER A 18 7.38 -4.24 7.46
N SER A 19 8.23 -3.65 6.61
CA SER A 19 9.28 -2.72 7.00
C SER A 19 8.71 -1.41 7.57
N ALA A 20 7.68 -0.85 6.93
CA ALA A 20 6.97 0.35 7.37
C ALA A 20 6.35 0.15 8.77
N PHE A 21 5.67 -0.98 9.01
CA PHE A 21 5.12 -1.33 10.32
C PHE A 21 6.18 -1.43 11.41
N THR A 22 7.29 -2.10 11.11
CA THR A 22 8.40 -2.26 12.06
C THR A 22 9.05 -0.90 12.37
N SER A 23 9.27 -0.08 11.35
CA SER A 23 9.87 1.25 11.50
C SER A 23 8.98 2.20 12.28
N ALA A 24 7.66 2.19 12.03
CA ALA A 24 6.70 3.00 12.79
C ALA A 24 6.60 2.56 14.26
N ALA A 25 6.70 1.25 14.55
CA ALA A 25 6.67 0.73 15.91
C ALA A 25 7.87 1.19 16.76
N HIS A 26 8.98 1.56 16.11
CA HIS A 26 10.21 1.96 16.78
C HIS A 26 10.54 3.46 16.62
N SER A 27 9.74 4.22 15.88
CA SER A 27 9.98 5.64 15.60
C SER A 27 8.97 6.53 16.30
N THR A 28 9.44 7.55 17.01
CA THR A 28 8.58 8.64 17.52
C THR A 28 8.43 9.79 16.52
N THR A 29 9.10 9.70 15.37
CA THR A 29 9.28 10.81 14.44
C THR A 29 8.52 10.60 13.13
N HIS A 30 8.32 9.36 12.70
CA HIS A 30 7.60 9.02 11.48
C HIS A 30 6.26 8.41 11.83
N SER A 31 5.18 8.96 11.28
CA SER A 31 3.86 8.37 11.44
C SER A 31 3.76 7.09 10.60
N LEU A 32 3.08 6.06 11.12
CA LEU A 32 2.79 4.84 10.37
C LEU A 32 2.06 5.16 9.05
N HIS A 33 1.21 6.19 9.08
CA HIS A 33 0.46 6.62 7.91
C HIS A 33 1.38 7.04 6.75
N ASP A 34 2.42 7.83 7.01
CA ASP A 34 3.34 8.30 5.96
C ASP A 34 4.15 7.16 5.36
N LEU A 35 4.64 6.24 6.20
CA LEU A 35 5.42 5.08 5.75
C LEU A 35 4.58 4.10 4.91
N LEU A 36 3.31 3.93 5.26
CA LEU A 36 2.38 3.12 4.46
C LEU A 36 2.03 3.78 3.12
N ALA A 37 1.83 5.11 3.12
CA ALA A 37 1.57 5.86 1.89
C ALA A 37 2.74 5.76 0.91
N GLU A 38 3.99 5.83 1.40
CA GLU A 38 5.20 5.66 0.59
C GLU A 38 5.30 4.24 0.00
N ALA A 39 5.08 3.21 0.82
CA ALA A 39 5.11 1.81 0.37
C ALA A 39 4.05 1.52 -0.72
N LEU A 40 2.84 2.07 -0.55
CA LEU A 40 1.76 1.91 -1.53
C LEU A 40 2.06 2.68 -2.83
N ALA A 41 2.60 3.90 -2.74
CA ALA A 41 3.00 4.68 -3.90
C ALA A 41 4.11 3.99 -4.71
N ASN A 42 5.10 3.37 -4.04
CA ASN A 42 6.15 2.61 -4.71
C ASN A 42 5.63 1.38 -5.47
N ALA A 43 4.52 0.80 -5.02
CA ALA A 43 3.86 -0.31 -5.71
C ALA A 43 2.82 0.13 -6.76
N ASP A 44 2.72 1.44 -7.04
CA ASP A 44 1.70 2.05 -7.91
C ASP A 44 0.27 1.69 -7.49
N VAL A 45 0.06 1.55 -6.17
CA VAL A 45 -1.24 1.24 -5.57
C VAL A 45 -1.89 2.52 -5.08
N LEU A 46 -3.05 2.84 -5.65
CA LEU A 46 -3.93 3.91 -5.18
C LEU A 46 -4.91 3.35 -4.14
N PRO A 47 -4.74 3.61 -2.83
CA PRO A 47 -5.66 3.12 -1.80
C PRO A 47 -7.10 3.62 -1.99
N GLU A 48 -7.32 4.73 -2.69
CA GLU A 48 -8.64 5.22 -3.09
C GLU A 48 -9.39 4.22 -3.98
N ALA A 49 -8.67 3.43 -4.79
CA ALA A 49 -9.25 2.37 -5.59
C ALA A 49 -9.79 1.22 -4.73
N CYS A 50 -9.30 1.08 -3.50
CA CYS A 50 -9.79 0.10 -2.53
C CYS A 50 -11.04 0.61 -1.77
N ARG A 51 -11.44 1.87 -1.92
CA ARG A 51 -12.71 2.35 -1.33
C ARG A 51 -13.88 1.68 -2.04
N ALA A 52 -14.82 1.16 -1.24
CA ALA A 52 -16.04 0.52 -1.75
C ALA A 52 -16.82 1.42 -2.73
N ASP A 53 -16.80 2.74 -2.53
CA ASP A 53 -17.43 3.74 -3.41
C ASP A 53 -16.80 3.80 -4.82
N PHE A 54 -15.53 3.41 -4.95
CA PHE A 54 -14.79 3.41 -6.21
C PHE A 54 -14.91 2.07 -6.93
N ALA A 55 -14.84 0.96 -6.19
CA ALA A 55 -15.05 -0.40 -6.73
C ALA A 55 -16.46 -0.62 -7.32
N GLY A 56 -17.46 0.15 -6.88
CA GLY A 56 -18.82 0.14 -7.43
C GLY A 56 -19.01 0.91 -8.74
N GLN A 57 -18.03 1.70 -9.19
CA GLN A 57 -18.08 2.52 -10.41
C GLN A 57 -17.29 1.90 -11.57
N THR A 58 -17.47 0.60 -11.81
CA THR A 58 -16.92 -0.03 -13.03
C THR A 58 -17.93 0.16 -14.16
N ILE A 59 -17.59 1.00 -15.15
CA ILE A 59 -18.27 1.16 -16.44
C ILE A 59 -17.95 -0.03 -17.35
#